data_AF-A0A965FHV0-F1
#
_entry.id   AF-A0A965FHV0-F1
#
_cell.length_a   1.000
_cell.length_b   1.000
_cell.length_c   1.000
_cell.angle_alpha   90.00
_cell.angle_beta   90.00
_cell.angle_gamma   90.00
#
_symmetry.space_group_name_H-M   'P 1'
#
loop_
_entity.id
_entity.type
_entity.pdbx_description
1 polymer ?
#
loop_
_entity_poly.entity_id
_entity_poly.type
_entity_poly.pdbx_seq_one_letter_code
_entity_poly.pdbx_strand_id
1 'polypeptide(L)' 'MDGNGRWAKARSLPRVTGHKKGVDSVRSLVRACGKRGIPYLTLFAFSSENWRRPAEEVSW' A
#
# COMPACT_ATOMS: atom_id res chain seq x y z
N MET A 1 -3.36 0.23 3.04
CA MET A 1 -2.69 1.44 3.60
C MET A 1 -2.94 2.62 2.68
N ASP A 2 -3.22 3.80 3.24
CA ASP A 2 -3.44 5.03 2.47
C ASP A 2 -2.14 5.86 2.31
N GLY A 3 -2.12 6.78 1.34
CA GLY A 3 -1.07 7.78 1.18
C GLY A 3 0.06 7.40 0.22
N ASN A 4 0.10 6.17 -0.29
CA ASN A 4 1.12 5.71 -1.25
C ASN A 4 1.26 6.65 -2.46
N GLY A 5 0.14 7.01 -3.09
CA GLY A 5 0.14 7.93 -4.22
C GLY A 5 0.56 9.37 -3.86
N ARG A 6 0.19 9.86 -2.66
CA ARG A 6 0.62 11.19 -2.17
C ARG A 6 2.12 11.19 -1.89
N TRP A 7 2.65 10.13 -1.30
CA TRP A 7 4.07 9.96 -1.01
C TRP A 7 4.92 9.98 -2.29
N ALA A 8 4.45 9.31 -3.35
CA ALA A 8 5.11 9.31 -4.66
C ALA A 8 5.03 10.70 -5.32
N LYS A 9 3.86 11.34 -5.30
CA LYS A 9 3.65 12.69 -5.85
C LYS A 9 4.55 13.73 -5.19
N ALA A 10 4.70 13.69 -3.87
CA ALA A 10 5.58 14.59 -3.12
C ALA A 10 7.07 14.45 -3.48
N ARG A 11 7.45 13.39 -4.19
CA ARG A 11 8.81 13.09 -4.64
C ARG A 11 8.96 13.14 -6.16
N SER A 12 7.94 13.62 -6.87
CA SER A 12 7.89 13.60 -8.34
C SER A 12 8.10 12.20 -8.94
N LEU A 13 7.63 11.16 -8.24
CA LEU A 13 7.74 9.77 -8.66
C LEU A 13 6.39 9.26 -9.20
N PRO A 14 6.40 8.26 -10.10
CA PRO A 14 5.19 7.55 -10.51
C PRO A 14 4.44 6.97 -9.31
N ARG A 15 3.10 6.99 -9.34
CA ARG A 15 2.25 6.48 -8.24
C ARG A 15 2.55 5.03 -7.88
N VAL A 16 2.84 4.20 -8.88
CA VAL A 16 3.32 2.82 -8.77
C VAL A 16 4.48 2.67 -7.78
N THR A 17 5.43 3.60 -7.78
CA THR A 17 6.57 3.58 -6.84
C THR A 17 6.11 3.73 -5.39
N GLY A 18 5.07 4.53 -5.16
CA GLY A 18 4.40 4.63 -3.88
C GLY A 18 3.76 3.31 -3.44
N HIS A 19 3.14 2.57 -4.37
CA HIS A 19 2.58 1.24 -4.08
C HIS A 19 3.66 0.23 -3.69
N LYS A 20 4.80 0.20 -4.41
CA LYS A 20 5.97 -0.60 -4.03
C LYS A 20 6.46 -0.27 -2.62
N LYS A 21 6.56 1.02 -2.29
CA LYS A 21 6.93 1.47 -0.93
C LYS A 21 5.91 1.02 0.13
N GLY A 22 4.63 1.01 -0.22
CA GLY A 22 3.56 0.47 0.61
C GLY A 22 3.75 -1.02 0.91
N VAL A 23 4.14 -1.83 -0.07
CA VAL A 23 4.43 -3.27 0.11
C VAL A 23 5.56 -3.49 1.12
N ASP A 24 6.65 -2.72 1.05
CA ASP A 24 7.76 -2.85 1.99
C ASP A 24 7.34 -2.51 3.42
N SER A 25 6.48 -1.50 3.56
CA SER A 25 5.92 -1.08 4.84
C SER A 25 5.03 -2.17 5.44
N VAL A 26 4.18 -2.80 4.62
CA VAL A 26 3.35 -3.95 5.03
C VAL A 26 4.22 -5.12 5.47
N ARG A 27 5.27 -5.46 4.71
CA ARG A 27 6.20 -6.54 5.09
C ARG A 27 6.86 -6.27 6.43
N SER A 28 7.27 -5.04 6.70
CA SER A 28 7.83 -4.65 8.00
C SER A 28 6.81 -4.81 9.12
N LEU A 29 5.56 -4.38 8.89
CA LEU A 29 4.46 -4.50 9.85
C LEU A 29 4.14 -5.96 10.18
N VAL A 30 4.01 -6.82 9.17
CA VAL A 30 3.76 -8.26 9.35
C VAL A 30 4.85 -8.91 10.22
N ARG A 31 6.12 -8.63 9.93
CA ARG A 31 7.24 -9.11 10.76
C ARG A 31 7.14 -8.60 12.21
N ALA A 32 6.75 -7.35 12.39
CA ALA A 32 6.61 -6.76 13.72
C ALA A 32 5.43 -7.36 14.51
N CYS A 33 4.31 -7.68 13.83
CA CYS A 33 3.18 -8.40 14.42
C CYS A 33 3.61 -9.80 14.87
N GLY A 34 4.33 -10.54 14.03
CA GLY A 34 4.86 -11.87 14.39
C GLY A 34 5.79 -11.83 15.61
N LYS A 35 6.73 -10.87 15.66
CA LYS A 35 7.62 -10.68 16.81
C LYS A 35 6.90 -10.32 18.11
N ARG A 36 5.72 -9.71 18.02
CA ARG A 36 4.91 -9.27 19.18
C ARG A 36 3.81 -10.25 19.55
N GLY A 37 3.70 -11.38 18.84
CA GLY A 37 2.63 -12.35 19.06
C GLY A 37 1.24 -11.79 18.75
N ILE A 38 1.12 -10.80 17.85
CA ILE A 38 -0.19 -10.28 17.42
C ILE A 38 -0.83 -11.34 16.51
N PRO A 39 -1.96 -11.96 16.92
CA PRO A 39 -2.49 -13.13 16.25
C PRO A 39 -3.26 -12.81 14.97
N TYR A 40 -3.78 -11.60 14.83
CA TYR A 40 -4.57 -11.18 13.68
C TYR A 40 -4.17 -9.78 13.20
N LEU A 41 -4.05 -9.63 11.88
CA LEU A 41 -3.80 -8.36 11.20
C LEU A 41 -4.66 -8.31 9.94
N THR A 42 -5.59 -7.37 9.87
CA THR A 42 -6.41 -7.13 8.68
C THR A 42 -5.89 -5.88 7.97
N LEU A 43 -5.60 -6.01 6.67
CA LEU A 43 -5.07 -4.92 5.85
C LEU A 43 -6.04 -4.59 4.73
N PHE A 44 -6.40 -3.32 4.62
CA PHE A 44 -7.19 -2.86 3.48
C PHE A 44 -6.28 -2.52 2.30
N ALA A 45 -6.25 -3.41 1.30
CA ALA A 45 -5.39 -3.31 0.13
C ALA A 45 -6.10 -2.66 -1.07
N PHE A 46 -7.37 -2.97 -1.29
CA PHE A 46 -8.17 -2.47 -2.41
C PHE A 46 -9.66 -2.45 -2.05
N SER A 47 -10.37 -1.39 -2.44
CA SER A 47 -11.81 -1.21 -2.23
C SER A 47 -12.60 -1.19 -3.54
N SER A 48 -13.93 -1.36 -3.48
CA SER A 48 -14.84 -1.18 -4.63
C SER A 48 -14.66 0.18 -5.30
N GLU A 49 -14.38 1.24 -4.55
CA GLU A 49 -14.18 2.59 -5.07
C GLU A 49 -12.84 2.74 -5.78
N ASN A 50 -11.87 1.84 -5.56
CA ASN A 50 -10.58 1.90 -6.24
C ASN A 50 -10.67 1.52 -7.72
N TRP A 51 -11.77 0.89 -8.16
CA TRP A 51 -12.09 0.72 -9.58
C TRP A 51 -12.31 2.04 -10.33
N ARG A 52 -12.59 3.14 -9.61
CA ARG A 52 -12.73 4.48 -10.22
C ARG A 52 -11.39 5.17 -10.51
N ARG A 53 -10.27 4.53 -10.17
CA ARG A 53 -8.92 5.06 -10.45
C ARG A 53 -8.54 4.84 -11.92
N PRO A 54 -7.50 5.53 -12.44
CA PRO A 54 -7.04 5.32 -13.81
C PRO A 54 -6.78 3.85 -14.10
N ALA A 55 -7.18 3.36 -15.27
CA ALA A 55 -7.07 1.94 -15.64
C ALA A 55 -5.63 1.43 -15.52
N GLU A 56 -4.66 2.28 -15.88
CA GLU A 56 -3.22 2.02 -15.77
C GLU A 56 -2.74 1.82 -14.31
N GLU A 57 -3.42 2.40 -13.33
CA GLU A 57 -3.14 2.18 -11.90
C GLU A 57 -3.77 0.87 -11.40
N VAL A 58 -4.91 0.47 -11.97
CA VAL A 58 -5.66 -0.72 -11.56
C VAL A 58 -5.09 -1.99 -12.20
N SER A 59 -4.54 -1.90 -13.42
CA SER A 59 -3.93 -3.01 -14.15
C SER A 59 -2.47 -3.30 -13.75
N TRP A 60 -1.92 -2.52 -12.81
CA TRP A 60 -0.57 -2.65 -12.29
C TRP A 60 -0.45 -3.73 -11.20
#